data_AF-A0A258R271-F1
#
_entry.id   AF-A0A258R271-F1
#
_cell.length_a   1.000
_cell.length_b   1.000
_cell.length_c   1.000
_cell.angle_alpha   90.00
_cell.angle_beta   90.00
_cell.angle_gamma   90.00
#
_symmetry.space_group_name_H-M   'P 1'
#
loop_
_entity.id
_entity.type
_entity.pdbx_description
1 polymer ?
#
loop_
_entity_poly.entity_id
_entity_poly.type
_entity_poly.pdbx_seq_one_letter_code
_entity_poly.pdbx_strand_id
1 'polypeptide(L)' 'MSTNKLTLSIDAVTVDKAKRYVAAHGTSLSRLLTQYLASLPDENPQPLPPRVRRLSGVLPPQTSVDEYKAHLQGKYGL' A
#
# COMPACT_ATOMS: atom_id res chain seq x y z
N MET A 1 -11.26 18.51 -14.35
CA MET A 1 -10.51 17.25 -14.21
C MET A 1 -9.81 16.98 -15.53
N SER A 2 -8.48 16.86 -15.54
CA SER A 2 -7.72 16.49 -16.73
C SER A 2 -7.77 14.97 -16.92
N THR A 3 -8.26 14.52 -18.07
CA THR A 3 -8.28 13.10 -18.44
C THR A 3 -7.05 12.82 -19.30
N ASN A 4 -6.21 11.88 -18.86
CA ASN A 4 -5.03 11.44 -19.61
C ASN A 4 -5.27 10.05 -20.20
N LYS A 5 -4.91 9.83 -21.46
CA LYS A 5 -5.13 8.56 -22.16
C LYS A 5 -3.83 7.77 -22.20
N LEU A 6 -3.83 6.61 -21.55
CA LEU A 6 -2.70 5.70 -21.53
C LEU A 6 -2.99 4.50 -22.44
N THR A 7 -2.09 4.22 -23.37
CA THR A 7 -2.14 3.03 -24.23
C THR A 7 -1.09 2.04 -23.72
N LEU A 8 -1.51 0.81 -23.40
CA LEU A 8 -0.66 -0.24 -22.83
C LEU A 8 -0.65 -1.44 -23.77
N SER A 9 0.53 -2.02 -23.97
CA SER A 9 0.67 -3.31 -24.64
C SER A 9 0.60 -4.42 -23.59
N ILE A 10 -0.42 -5.26 -23.68
CA ILE A 10 -0.68 -6.40 -22.80
C ILE A 10 -1.11 -7.59 -23.64
N ASP A 11 -0.87 -8.80 -23.14
CA ASP A 11 -1.23 -10.01 -23.86
C ASP A 11 -2.75 -10.15 -24.03
N ALA A 12 -3.16 -10.73 -25.16
CA ALA A 12 -4.58 -10.84 -25.52
C ALA A 12 -5.38 -11.68 -24.51
N VAL A 13 -4.76 -12.71 -23.94
CA VAL A 13 -5.41 -13.63 -22.98
C VAL A 13 -5.78 -12.88 -21.69
N THR A 14 -4.88 -12.03 -21.20
CA THR A 14 -5.10 -11.15 -20.05
C THR A 14 -6.19 -10.12 -20.33
N VAL A 15 -6.20 -9.52 -21.53
CA VAL A 15 -7.27 -8.60 -21.94
C VAL A 15 -8.64 -9.28 -21.88
N ASP A 16 -8.76 -10.51 -22.40
CA ASP A 16 -10.02 -11.24 -22.40
C ASP A 16 -10.46 -11.70 -21.02
N LYS A 17 -9.51 -12.06 -20.15
CA LYS A 17 -9.79 -12.34 -18.74
C LYS A 17 -10.33 -11.10 -18.04
N ALA A 18 -9.69 -9.94 -18.26
CA ALA A 18 -10.10 -8.68 -17.65
C ALA A 18 -11.48 -8.23 -18.15
N LYS A 19 -11.77 -8.35 -19.46
CA LYS A 19 -13.10 -8.06 -20.03
C LYS A 19 -14.21 -8.91 -19.39
N ARG A 20 -13.97 -10.23 -19.24
CA ARG A 20 -14.91 -11.14 -18.59
C ARG A 20 -15.17 -10.75 -17.13
N TYR A 21 -14.11 -10.41 -16.41
CA TYR A 21 -14.22 -9.95 -15.02
C TYR A 21 -15.10 -8.70 -14.92
N VAL A 22 -14.78 -7.65 -15.68
CA VAL A 22 -15.51 -6.37 -15.55
C VAL A 22 -16.97 -6.50 -15.98
N ALA A 23 -17.27 -7.36 -16.96
CA ALA A 23 -18.63 -7.68 -17.36
C ALA A 23 -19.42 -8.38 -16.24
N ALA A 24 -18.82 -9.36 -15.56
CA ALA A 24 -19.45 -10.08 -14.45
C ALA A 24 -19.66 -9.19 -13.21
N HIS A 25 -18.78 -8.21 -13.00
CA HIS A 25 -18.81 -7.32 -11.83
C HIS A 25 -19.47 -5.95 -12.10
N GLY A 26 -20.06 -5.73 -13.27
CA GLY A 26 -20.76 -4.48 -13.60
C GLY A 26 -19.86 -3.23 -13.55
N THR A 27 -18.58 -3.38 -13.90
CA THR A 27 -17.59 -2.29 -13.88
C THR A 27 -16.94 -2.12 -15.26
N SER A 28 -16.05 -1.15 -15.40
CA SER A 28 -15.27 -0.95 -16.63
C SER A 28 -13.79 -1.25 -16.39
N LEU A 29 -13.09 -1.61 -17.47
CA LEU A 29 -11.63 -1.82 -17.42
C LEU A 29 -10.91 -0.56 -16.93
N SER A 30 -11.35 0.61 -17.41
CA SER A 30 -10.81 1.90 -16.99
C SER A 30 -10.99 2.13 -15.49
N ARG A 31 -12.19 1.88 -14.94
CA ARG A 31 -12.48 2.07 -13.52
C ARG A 31 -11.65 1.13 -12.65
N LEU A 32 -11.55 -0.14 -13.05
CA LEU A 32 -10.73 -1.14 -12.36
C LEU A 32 -9.26 -0.71 -12.32
N LEU A 33 -8.72 -0.29 -13.47
CA LEU A 33 -7.33 0.12 -13.57
C LEU A 33 -7.05 1.42 -12.82
N THR A 34 -7.97 2.40 -12.87
CA THR A 34 -7.86 3.63 -12.10
C THR A 34 -7.82 3.36 -10.60
N GLN A 35 -8.68 2.47 -10.10
CA GLN A 35 -8.67 2.09 -8.68
C GLN A 35 -7.36 1.40 -8.29
N TYR A 36 -6.86 0.51 -9.14
CA TYR A 36 -5.59 -0.16 -8.91
C TYR A 36 -4.41 0.84 -8.88
N LEU A 37 -4.30 1.69 -9.91
CA LEU A 37 -3.24 2.70 -9.99
C LEU A 37 -3.30 3.71 -8.85
N ALA A 38 -4.50 4.08 -8.38
CA ALA A 38 -4.68 4.95 -7.22
C ALA A 38 -4.31 4.28 -5.88
N SER A 39 -4.24 2.95 -5.84
CA SER A 39 -3.83 2.20 -4.64
C SER A 39 -2.32 2.01 -4.53
N LEU A 40 -1.57 2.35 -5.60
CA LEU A 40 -0.11 2.26 -5.57
C LEU A 40 0.42 3.25 -4.52
N PRO A 41 1.36 2.81 -3.65
CA PRO A 41 1.97 3.71 -2.69
C PRO A 41 2.76 4.78 -3.44
N ASP A 42 2.67 6.03 -2.96
CA ASP A 42 3.57 7.07 -3.44
C ASP A 42 5.01 6.66 -3.12
N GLU A 43 5.89 6.69 -4.13
CA GLU A 43 7.34 6.43 -3.94
C GLU A 43 7.97 7.44 -2.98
N ASN A 44 7.36 8.60 -2.79
CA ASN A 44 7.77 9.52 -1.75
C ASN A 44 7.24 9.04 -0.41
N PRO A 45 8.12 8.71 0.55
CA PRO A 45 7.67 8.45 1.91
C PRO A 45 6.91 9.69 2.38
N GLN A 46 5.59 9.55 2.51
CA GLN A 46 4.77 10.61 3.07
C GLN A 46 5.39 11.00 4.41
N PRO A 47 5.67 12.29 4.64
CA PRO A 47 6.28 12.71 5.89
C PRO A 47 5.39 12.21 7.02
N LEU A 48 6.01 11.47 7.95
CA LEU A 48 5.31 10.87 9.09
C LEU A 48 4.37 11.93 9.71
N PRO A 49 3.09 11.58 9.98
CA PRO A 49 2.17 12.51 10.61
C PRO A 49 2.82 13.13 11.85
N PRO A 50 2.56 14.39 12.20
CA PRO A 50 3.33 15.13 13.21
C PRO A 50 3.35 14.43 14.58
N ARG A 51 2.32 13.64 14.90
CA ARG A 51 2.29 12.79 16.10
C ARG A 51 3.25 11.59 15.99
N VAL A 52 3.28 10.91 14.85
CA VAL A 52 4.18 9.77 14.60
C VAL A 52 5.63 10.25 14.51
N ARG A 53 5.89 11.40 13.88
CA ARG A 53 7.22 12.02 13.83
C ARG A 53 7.78 12.36 15.22
N ARG A 54 6.91 12.76 16.16
CA ARG A 54 7.30 13.00 17.56
C ARG A 54 7.69 11.72 18.29
N LEU A 55 7.15 10.57 17.89
CA LEU A 55 7.45 9.26 18.48
C LEU A 55 8.67 8.61 17.81
N SER A 56 8.86 8.82 16.51
CA SER A 56 9.87 8.17 15.66
C SER A 56 11.32 8.62 15.88
N GLY A 57 11.67 9.05 17.10
CA GLY A 57 13.02 9.44 17.50
C GLY A 57 13.22 9.44 19.01
N VAL A 58 12.22 9.00 19.78
CA VAL A 58 12.30 8.87 21.24
C VAL A 58 13.08 7.61 21.62
N LEU A 59 13.08 6.61 20.74
CA LEU A 59 13.77 5.36 21.01
C LEU A 59 15.29 5.53 20.79
N PRO A 60 16.13 5.16 21.77
CA PRO A 60 17.57 5.14 21.58
C PRO A 60 17.95 4.23 20.40
N PRO A 61 18.91 4.62 19.55
CA PRO A 61 19.32 3.83 18.38
C PRO A 61 19.90 2.46 18.74
N GLN A 62 20.29 2.28 20.01
CA GLN A 62 20.85 1.04 20.56
C GLN A 62 19.77 0.03 20.99
N THR A 63 18.47 0.35 20.83
CA THR A 63 17.41 -0.51 21.35
C THR A 63 17.20 -1.72 20.44
N SER A 64 17.52 -2.91 20.96
CA SER A 64 17.24 -4.17 20.26
C SER A 64 15.75 -4.51 20.36
N VAL A 65 15.16 -4.92 19.24
CA VAL A 65 13.78 -5.45 19.21
C VAL A 65 13.63 -6.65 20.14
N ASP A 66 14.68 -7.47 20.28
CA ASP A 66 14.66 -8.67 21.11
C ASP A 66 14.75 -8.34 22.60
N GLU A 67 15.49 -7.28 22.96
CA GLU A 67 15.53 -6.77 24.32
C GLU A 67 14.17 -6.20 24.75
N TYR A 68 13.50 -5.47 23.86
CA TYR A 68 12.15 -4.98 24.10
C TYR A 68 11.13 -6.11 24.25
N LYS A 69 11.23 -7.17 23.43
CA LYS A 69 10.40 -8.38 23.60
C LYS A 69 10.64 -9.03 24.96
N ALA A 70 11.89 -9.25 25.37
CA ALA A 70 12.21 -9.83 26.67
C ALA A 70 11.66 -8.98 27.83
N HIS A 71 11.74 -7.65 27.73
CA HIS A 71 11.11 -6.73 28.69
C HIS A 71 9.60 -6.91 28.78
N LEU A 72 8.90 -7.04 27.64
CA LEU A 72 7.46 -7.27 27.61
C LEU A 72 7.06 -8.62 28.23
N GLN A 73 7.83 -9.68 27.99
CA GLN A 73 7.61 -10.99 28.61
C GLN A 73 7.76 -10.91 30.13
N GLY A 74 8.80 -10.24 30.62
CA GLY A 74 9.00 -10.05 32.07
C GLY A 74 7.94 -9.16 32.73
N LYS A 75 7.44 -8.14 32.01
CA LYS A 75 6.47 -7.16 32.55
C LYS A 75 5.02 -7.65 32.50
N TYR A 76 4.63 -8.39 31.46
CA TYR A 76 3.24 -8.78 31.19
C TYR A 76 3.00 -10.29 31.10
N GLY A 77 4.05 -11.12 31.10
CA GLY A 77 3.93 -12.59 31.11
C GLY A 77 3.46 -13.21 29.78
N LEU A 78 3.68 -12.53 28.65
CA LEU A 78 3.38 -13.04 27.30
C LEU A 78 4.42 -14.04 26.77
#